data_AF-A0A967GWW0-F1
#
_entry.id   AF-A0A967GWW0-F1
#
_cell.length_a   1.000
_cell.length_b   1.000
_cell.length_c   1.000
_cell.angle_alpha   90.00
_cell.angle_beta   90.00
_cell.angle_gamma   90.00
#
_symmetry.space_group_name_H-M   'P 1'
#
loop_
_entity.id
_entity.type
_entity.pdbx_description
1 polymer ?
#
loop_
_entity_poly.entity_id
_entity_poly.type
_entity_poly.pdbx_seq_one_letter_code
_entity_poly.pdbx_strand_id
1 'polypeptide(L)'
;EVAGELVRVFGRSGWKVFDPGGAGGELGLARWFEGWRRWLAEPRLPVAADLLGRSETGVLVRGRRAQKAWALTQVRDRWLASRGEDVWRLLDGGLIRERERESVEELGEALKALEGWRERFLRDGFGRGMTALLPILARTGERAAEESETLQEIVEQVCEVEKKVDRDPAFWIDVMLAVLPVRRSSPPEGRVLDVLGWLELPYEPGRHLVIAGMNEGKLPARAGGEPWLGEAARKRLELMTDAQRAARDAYLLHGLMEARRKGGRVDLICGKTSAGGDILLPSRLLLAAGNDELPGRVEQLFRSVEPPDAGLCWKADFQWRP
;
A
#
# COMPACT_ATOMS: atom_id res chain seq x y z
N GLU A 1 2.49 2.99 -8.36
CA GLU A 1 1.51 4.06 -8.69
C GLU A 1 0.98 3.93 -10.11
N VAL A 2 1.77 4.20 -11.15
CA VAL A 2 1.31 4.10 -12.57
C VAL A 2 0.67 2.74 -12.88
N ALA A 3 1.31 1.64 -12.50
CA ALA A 3 0.74 0.29 -12.66
C ALA A 3 -0.63 0.17 -11.94
N GLY A 4 -0.73 0.63 -10.69
CA GLY A 4 -1.96 0.59 -9.92
C GLY A 4 -3.08 1.48 -10.46
N GLU A 5 -2.77 2.60 -11.13
CA GLU A 5 -3.78 3.38 -11.88
C GLU A 5 -4.28 2.62 -13.11
N LEU A 6 -3.39 1.98 -13.88
CA LEU A 6 -3.80 1.14 -15.01
C LEU A 6 -4.73 0.02 -14.55
N VAL A 7 -4.37 -0.71 -13.50
CA VAL A 7 -5.21 -1.77 -12.91
C VAL A 7 -6.59 -1.23 -12.53
N ARG A 8 -6.65 -0.06 -11.89
CA ARG A 8 -7.92 0.58 -11.52
C ARG A 8 -8.76 0.97 -12.73
N VAL A 9 -8.16 1.53 -13.77
CA VAL A 9 -8.87 1.92 -15.00
C VAL A 9 -9.43 0.70 -15.72
N PHE A 10 -8.62 -0.33 -15.95
CA PHE A 10 -9.07 -1.58 -16.59
C PHE A 10 -10.16 -2.28 -15.76
N GLY A 11 -10.00 -2.32 -14.44
CA GLY A 11 -11.02 -2.86 -13.53
C GLY A 11 -12.35 -2.11 -13.63
N ARG A 12 -12.33 -0.77 -13.68
CA ARG A 12 -13.55 0.06 -13.88
C ARG A 12 -14.22 -0.20 -15.23
N SER A 13 -13.45 -0.52 -16.26
CA SER A 13 -13.96 -0.91 -17.58
C SER A 13 -14.53 -2.34 -17.63
N GLY A 14 -14.57 -3.06 -16.50
CA GLY A 14 -15.13 -4.40 -16.39
C GLY A 14 -14.18 -5.52 -16.78
N TRP A 15 -12.89 -5.23 -16.97
CA TRP A 15 -11.90 -6.25 -17.33
C TRP A 15 -11.49 -7.03 -16.09
N LYS A 16 -11.44 -8.36 -16.21
CA LYS A 16 -10.97 -9.22 -15.14
C LYS A 16 -9.44 -9.20 -15.12
N VAL A 17 -8.89 -8.46 -14.16
CA VAL A 17 -7.43 -8.28 -13.97
C VAL A 17 -6.93 -9.23 -12.90
N PHE A 18 -5.81 -9.90 -13.16
CA PHE A 18 -5.08 -10.69 -12.16
C PHE A 18 -3.83 -9.93 -11.71
N ASP A 19 -3.77 -9.58 -10.43
CA ASP A 19 -2.65 -8.85 -9.84
C ASP A 19 -2.16 -9.59 -8.57
N PRO A 20 -1.26 -10.58 -8.71
CA PRO A 20 -0.75 -11.36 -7.59
C PRO A 20 0.10 -10.54 -6.61
N GLY A 21 0.76 -9.47 -7.08
CA GLY A 21 1.53 -8.54 -6.24
C GLY A 21 0.69 -7.36 -5.72
N GLY A 22 -0.54 -7.25 -6.21
CA GLY A 22 -1.48 -6.22 -5.84
C GLY A 22 -2.02 -6.42 -4.43
N ALA A 23 -2.53 -5.33 -3.91
CA ALA A 23 -3.28 -5.23 -2.66
C ALA A 23 -4.47 -6.23 -2.50
N GLY A 24 -4.78 -7.04 -3.52
CA GLY A 24 -5.85 -8.05 -3.51
C GLY A 24 -5.43 -9.44 -3.03
N GLY A 25 -4.14 -9.70 -2.77
CA GLY A 25 -3.63 -10.99 -2.29
C GLY A 25 -3.36 -11.08 -0.78
N GLU A 26 -3.25 -9.95 -0.09
CA GLU A 26 -3.04 -9.93 1.36
C GLU A 26 -4.34 -10.35 2.07
N LEU A 27 -4.23 -11.29 3.00
CA LEU A 27 -5.30 -11.71 3.91
C LEU A 27 -6.01 -10.46 4.46
N GLY A 28 -7.34 -10.42 4.42
CA GLY A 28 -8.13 -9.30 4.94
C GLY A 28 -7.75 -9.01 6.40
N LEU A 29 -7.56 -10.06 7.17
CA LEU A 29 -7.06 -9.98 8.55
C LEU A 29 -5.61 -9.50 8.65
N ALA A 30 -4.69 -9.89 7.76
CA ALA A 30 -3.30 -9.41 7.84
C ALA A 30 -3.24 -7.88 7.70
N ARG A 31 -3.97 -7.32 6.73
CA ARG A 31 -4.09 -5.87 6.54
C ARG A 31 -4.76 -5.17 7.72
N TRP A 32 -5.74 -5.83 8.32
CA TRP A 32 -6.38 -5.33 9.53
C TRP A 32 -5.37 -5.28 10.69
N PHE A 33 -4.57 -6.34 10.88
CA PHE A 33 -3.55 -6.44 11.91
C PHE A 33 -2.38 -5.46 11.70
N GLU A 34 -2.04 -5.08 10.47
CA GLU A 34 -1.11 -3.97 10.21
C GLU A 34 -1.65 -2.64 10.75
N GLY A 35 -2.94 -2.36 10.52
CA GLY A 35 -3.63 -1.21 11.09
C GLY A 35 -3.70 -1.28 12.61
N TRP A 36 -4.00 -2.46 13.15
CA TRP A 36 -4.06 -2.72 14.59
C TRP A 36 -2.71 -2.50 15.26
N ARG A 37 -1.62 -2.99 14.65
CA ARG A 37 -0.24 -2.75 15.12
C ARG A 37 0.05 -1.26 15.26
N ARG A 38 -0.29 -0.47 14.23
CA ARG A 38 -0.13 0.99 14.27
C ARG A 38 -0.98 1.62 15.37
N TRP A 39 -2.19 1.12 15.59
CA TRP A 39 -3.09 1.60 16.65
C TRP A 39 -2.57 1.29 18.05
N LEU A 40 -2.03 0.09 18.27
CA LEU A 40 -1.37 -0.27 19.53
C LEU A 40 -0.21 0.67 19.85
N ALA A 41 0.64 0.94 18.85
CA ALA A 41 1.80 1.82 18.99
C ALA A 41 1.39 3.29 19.18
N GLU A 42 0.47 3.81 18.35
CA GLU A 42 0.07 5.21 18.37
C GLU A 42 -1.42 5.39 18.01
N PRO A 43 -2.32 5.56 19.00
CA PRO A 43 -3.77 5.63 18.79
C PRO A 43 -4.24 7.00 18.27
N ARG A 44 -3.85 7.35 17.04
CA ARG A 44 -4.25 8.60 16.37
C ARG A 44 -5.45 8.39 15.43
N LEU A 45 -6.26 9.42 15.23
CA LEU A 45 -7.45 9.36 14.37
C LEU A 45 -7.16 8.94 12.91
N PRO A 46 -6.04 9.27 12.26
CA PRO A 46 -5.73 8.71 10.94
C PRO A 46 -5.65 7.18 10.94
N VAL A 47 -5.06 6.59 11.98
CA VAL A 47 -4.95 5.13 12.12
C VAL A 47 -6.32 4.52 12.44
N ALA A 48 -7.14 5.19 13.27
CA ALA A 48 -8.52 4.78 13.49
C ALA A 48 -9.36 4.85 12.20
N ALA A 49 -9.09 5.81 11.30
CA ALA A 49 -9.74 5.89 10.00
C ALA A 49 -9.44 4.66 9.14
N ASP A 50 -8.17 4.26 9.09
CA ASP A 50 -7.72 3.08 8.35
C ASP A 50 -8.41 1.81 8.89
N LEU A 51 -8.48 1.66 10.21
CA LEU A 51 -9.18 0.56 10.87
C LEU A 51 -10.68 0.59 10.57
N LEU A 52 -11.36 1.72 10.79
CA LEU A 52 -12.79 1.87 10.51
C LEU A 52 -13.11 1.69 9.02
N GLY A 53 -12.15 1.86 8.12
CA GLY A 53 -12.28 1.56 6.69
C GLY A 53 -12.42 0.07 6.38
N ARG A 54 -11.96 -0.81 7.27
CA ARG A 54 -11.98 -2.28 7.12
C ARG A 54 -13.30 -2.89 7.61
N SER A 55 -13.82 -3.89 6.89
CA SER A 55 -15.04 -4.62 7.25
C SER A 55 -14.96 -5.27 8.62
N GLU A 56 -13.78 -5.78 8.95
CA GLU A 56 -13.42 -6.55 10.14
C GLU A 56 -13.55 -5.72 11.42
N THR A 57 -13.41 -4.40 11.33
CA THR A 57 -13.67 -3.51 12.47
C THR A 57 -15.15 -3.46 12.84
N GLY A 58 -16.06 -3.80 11.91
CA GLY A 58 -17.50 -3.77 12.13
C GLY A 58 -17.99 -4.72 13.22
N VAL A 59 -17.26 -5.80 13.52
CA VAL A 59 -17.61 -6.70 14.64
C VAL A 59 -17.13 -6.18 16.01
N LEU A 60 -16.20 -5.22 16.02
CA LEU A 60 -15.66 -4.59 17.23
C LEU A 60 -16.43 -3.33 17.63
N VAL A 61 -17.05 -2.65 16.67
CA VAL A 61 -17.80 -1.41 16.88
C VAL A 61 -19.27 -1.62 16.51
N ARG A 62 -20.20 -1.18 17.37
CA ARG A 62 -21.64 -1.29 17.09
C ARG A 62 -22.06 -0.37 15.93
N GLY A 63 -23.12 -0.71 15.20
CA GLY A 63 -23.81 0.21 14.28
C GLY A 63 -23.11 0.45 12.93
N ARG A 64 -23.34 1.63 12.34
CA ARG A 64 -23.03 1.92 10.93
C ARG A 64 -21.57 2.35 10.72
N ARG A 65 -20.64 1.38 10.69
CA ARG A 65 -19.19 1.60 10.48
C ARG A 65 -18.84 2.62 9.38
N ALA A 66 -19.45 2.50 8.19
CA ALA A 66 -19.14 3.38 7.06
C ALA A 66 -19.48 4.86 7.34
N GLN A 67 -20.56 5.12 8.07
CA GLN A 67 -20.94 6.48 8.47
C GLN A 67 -19.97 7.03 9.50
N LYS A 68 -19.47 6.19 10.41
CA LYS A 68 -18.46 6.57 11.41
C LYS A 68 -17.12 6.91 10.76
N ALA A 69 -16.68 6.13 9.78
CA ALA A 69 -15.49 6.44 9.00
C ALA A 69 -15.62 7.82 8.31
N TRP A 70 -16.78 8.10 7.72
CA TRP A 70 -17.06 9.40 7.12
C TRP A 70 -17.08 10.55 8.14
N ALA A 71 -17.75 10.36 9.28
CA ALA A 71 -17.79 11.33 10.37
C ALA A 71 -16.37 11.63 10.90
N LEU A 72 -15.52 10.61 11.01
CA LEU A 72 -14.12 10.78 11.42
C LEU A 72 -13.34 11.64 10.43
N THR A 73 -13.50 11.41 9.12
CA THR A 73 -12.89 12.26 8.09
C THR A 73 -13.34 13.71 8.24
N GLN A 74 -14.64 13.96 8.40
CA GLN A 74 -15.15 15.32 8.62
C GLN A 74 -14.57 15.97 9.88
N VAL A 75 -14.47 15.21 10.98
CA VAL A 75 -13.95 15.71 12.25
C VAL A 75 -12.47 16.09 12.15
N ARG A 76 -11.68 15.29 11.43
CA ARG A 76 -10.27 15.60 11.14
C ARG A 76 -10.11 16.80 10.23
N ASP A 77 -10.87 16.89 9.14
CA ASP A 77 -10.66 17.92 8.12
C ASP A 77 -11.11 19.31 8.61
N ARG A 78 -12.20 19.38 9.38
CA ARG A 78 -12.77 20.66 9.83
C ARG A 78 -12.17 21.19 11.12
N TRP A 79 -11.84 20.30 12.06
CA TRP A 79 -11.41 20.70 13.41
C TRP A 79 -9.99 20.20 13.74
N LEU A 80 -9.28 19.58 12.79
CA LEU A 80 -7.91 19.09 12.96
C LEU A 80 -7.75 18.14 14.16
N ALA A 81 -8.83 17.44 14.51
CA ALA A 81 -8.83 16.46 15.58
C ALA A 81 -7.77 15.37 15.29
N SER A 82 -7.02 15.01 16.30
CA SER A 82 -5.86 14.11 16.18
C SER A 82 -6.00 12.86 17.03
N ARG A 83 -6.74 12.94 18.15
CA ARG A 83 -6.96 11.86 19.12
C ARG A 83 -8.44 11.65 19.41
N GLY A 84 -8.78 10.51 20.01
CA GLY A 84 -10.16 10.21 20.41
C GLY A 84 -10.75 11.21 21.40
N GLU A 85 -9.94 11.73 22.32
CA GLU A 85 -10.34 12.77 23.28
C GLU A 85 -10.83 14.06 22.61
N ASP A 86 -10.25 14.41 21.46
CA ASP A 86 -10.63 15.62 20.72
C ASP A 86 -12.09 15.53 20.25
N VAL A 87 -12.56 14.33 19.91
CA VAL A 87 -13.95 14.09 19.49
C VAL A 87 -14.93 14.39 20.62
N TRP A 88 -14.61 13.94 21.84
CA TRP A 88 -15.44 14.22 23.02
C TRP A 88 -15.42 15.70 23.39
N ARG A 89 -14.25 16.36 23.32
CA ARG A 89 -14.15 17.82 23.53
C ARG A 89 -14.99 18.62 22.53
N LEU A 90 -15.09 18.17 21.27
CA LEU A 90 -15.93 18.83 20.26
C LEU A 90 -17.43 18.70 20.58
N LEU A 91 -17.85 17.54 21.10
CA LEU A 91 -19.23 17.29 21.53
C LEU A 91 -19.61 18.12 22.76
N ASP A 92 -18.72 18.18 23.75
CA ASP A 92 -18.92 18.94 24.99
C ASP A 92 -18.87 20.46 24.73
N GLY A 93 -18.02 20.90 23.81
CA GLY A 93 -17.85 22.31 23.45
C GLY A 93 -18.97 22.88 22.57
N GLY A 94 -19.96 22.07 22.17
CA GLY A 94 -21.08 22.53 21.33
C GLY A 94 -20.68 22.99 19.92
N LEU A 95 -19.49 22.60 19.44
CA LEU A 95 -18.95 22.99 18.13
C LEU A 95 -19.53 22.17 16.96
N ILE A 96 -20.22 21.07 17.28
CA ILE A 96 -20.88 20.18 16.33
C ILE A 96 -22.33 20.63 16.12
N ARG A 97 -22.75 20.71 14.85
CA ARG A 97 -24.15 21.05 14.49
C ARG A 97 -25.10 19.95 14.96
N GLU A 98 -26.31 20.30 15.36
CA GLU A 98 -27.32 19.35 15.87
C GLU A 98 -27.54 18.13 14.96
N ARG A 99 -27.63 18.37 13.64
CA ARG A 99 -27.79 17.30 12.63
C ARG A 99 -26.59 16.35 12.48
N GLU A 100 -25.40 16.77 12.94
CA GLU A 100 -24.14 16.02 12.86
C GLU A 100 -23.80 15.37 14.22
N ARG A 101 -24.46 15.81 15.31
CA ARG A 101 -24.20 15.38 16.70
C ARG A 101 -24.33 13.87 16.86
N GLU A 102 -25.43 13.27 16.42
CA GLU A 102 -25.67 11.82 16.53
C GLU A 102 -24.54 11.00 15.86
N SER A 103 -24.09 11.41 14.67
CA SER A 103 -23.01 10.72 13.94
C SER A 103 -21.65 10.86 14.63
N VAL A 104 -21.38 12.00 15.27
CA VAL A 104 -20.13 12.24 16.00
C VAL A 104 -20.13 11.53 17.36
N GLU A 105 -21.28 11.42 18.03
CA GLU A 105 -21.46 10.60 19.23
C GLU A 105 -21.27 9.11 18.92
N GLU A 106 -21.90 8.62 17.84
CA GLU A 106 -21.72 7.26 17.32
C GLU A 106 -20.24 6.93 17.00
N LEU A 107 -19.49 7.94 16.51
CA LEU A 107 -18.05 7.85 16.28
C LEU A 107 -17.28 7.80 17.60
N GLY A 108 -17.58 8.68 18.55
CA GLY A 108 -16.95 8.72 19.87
C GLY A 108 -17.05 7.36 20.58
N GLU A 109 -18.23 6.75 20.55
CA GLU A 109 -18.45 5.41 21.11
C GLU A 109 -17.65 4.31 20.38
N ALA A 110 -17.47 4.42 19.06
CA ALA A 110 -16.63 3.48 18.32
C ALA A 110 -15.14 3.63 18.66
N LEU A 111 -14.65 4.86 18.79
CA LEU A 111 -13.27 5.13 19.21
C LEU A 111 -13.03 4.64 20.65
N LYS A 112 -13.99 4.84 21.54
CA LYS A 112 -13.96 4.31 22.91
C LYS A 112 -13.93 2.78 22.93
N ALA A 113 -14.70 2.12 22.05
CA ALA A 113 -14.66 0.67 21.91
C ALA A 113 -13.28 0.18 21.43
N LEU A 114 -12.69 0.83 20.41
CA LEU A 114 -11.35 0.50 19.92
C LEU A 114 -10.26 0.73 20.96
N GLU A 115 -10.36 1.81 21.76
CA GLU A 115 -9.43 2.05 22.85
C GLU A 115 -9.57 0.99 23.96
N GLY A 116 -10.80 0.60 24.30
CA GLY A 116 -11.04 -0.49 25.26
C GLY A 116 -10.45 -1.83 24.79
N TRP A 117 -10.53 -2.15 23.49
CA TRP A 117 -9.84 -3.30 22.92
C TRP A 117 -8.32 -3.19 23.01
N ARG A 118 -7.77 -1.99 22.77
CA ARG A 118 -6.33 -1.71 22.82
C ARG A 118 -5.79 -1.86 24.24
N GLU A 119 -6.42 -1.22 25.21
CA GLU A 119 -6.05 -1.32 26.63
C GLU A 119 -6.06 -2.77 27.12
N ARG A 120 -7.11 -3.52 26.76
CA ARG A 120 -7.20 -4.95 27.08
C ARG A 120 -6.07 -5.74 26.44
N PHE A 121 -5.78 -5.52 25.15
CA PHE A 121 -4.74 -6.24 24.43
C PHE A 121 -3.35 -5.96 25.02
N LEU A 122 -3.05 -4.70 25.32
CA LEU A 122 -1.78 -4.30 25.94
C LEU A 122 -1.60 -4.88 27.34
N ARG A 123 -2.69 -4.98 28.12
CA ARG A 123 -2.67 -5.61 29.45
C ARG A 123 -2.51 -7.13 29.36
N ASP A 124 -3.24 -7.78 28.47
CA ASP A 124 -3.33 -9.24 28.42
C ASP A 124 -2.10 -9.86 27.73
N GLY A 125 -1.38 -9.10 26.88
CA GLY A 125 -0.22 -9.54 26.09
C GLY A 125 -0.60 -10.06 24.70
N PHE A 126 0.40 -10.37 23.86
CA PHE A 126 0.14 -10.81 22.47
C PHE A 126 -0.67 -12.11 22.44
N GLY A 127 -0.22 -13.18 23.11
CA GLY A 127 -0.92 -14.48 23.04
C GLY A 127 -2.39 -14.42 23.47
N ARG A 128 -2.67 -13.95 24.69
CA ARG A 128 -4.06 -13.85 25.19
C ARG A 128 -4.89 -12.83 24.41
N GLY A 129 -4.28 -11.72 23.99
CA GLY A 129 -4.92 -10.71 23.16
C GLY A 129 -5.38 -11.30 21.82
N MET A 130 -4.53 -12.07 21.15
CA MET A 130 -4.83 -12.73 19.88
C MET A 130 -5.92 -13.80 20.03
N THR A 131 -5.83 -14.64 21.07
CA THR A 131 -6.87 -15.65 21.38
C THR A 131 -8.24 -15.03 21.62
N ALA A 132 -8.29 -13.83 22.21
CA ALA A 132 -9.55 -13.11 22.42
C ALA A 132 -10.07 -12.43 21.14
N LEU A 133 -9.17 -11.94 20.28
CA LEU A 133 -9.52 -11.07 19.15
C LEU A 133 -9.85 -11.85 17.87
N LEU A 134 -9.07 -12.89 17.54
CA LEU A 134 -9.24 -13.68 16.32
C LEU A 134 -10.66 -14.27 16.16
N PRO A 135 -11.26 -14.93 17.18
CA PRO A 135 -12.60 -15.50 17.06
C PRO A 135 -13.71 -14.45 16.87
N ILE A 136 -13.45 -13.19 17.24
CA ILE A 136 -14.40 -12.10 17.04
C ILE A 136 -14.30 -11.61 15.61
N LEU A 137 -13.09 -11.37 15.11
CA LEU A 137 -12.85 -10.96 13.72
C LEU A 137 -13.34 -12.01 12.71
N ALA A 138 -13.24 -13.30 13.04
CA ALA A 138 -13.79 -14.42 12.26
C ALA A 138 -15.30 -14.27 11.95
N ARG A 139 -16.06 -13.58 12.79
CA ARG A 139 -17.52 -13.37 12.60
C ARG A 139 -17.85 -12.41 11.47
N THR A 140 -16.86 -11.77 10.86
CA THR A 140 -17.04 -10.83 9.74
C THR A 140 -17.55 -11.54 8.48
N GLY A 141 -17.17 -12.80 8.28
CA GLY A 141 -17.61 -13.61 7.14
C GLY A 141 -16.76 -14.88 6.97
N GLU A 142 -17.17 -15.78 6.08
CA GLU A 142 -16.53 -17.08 5.85
C GLU A 142 -15.01 -16.96 5.58
N ARG A 143 -14.62 -16.02 4.72
CA ARG A 143 -13.20 -15.74 4.45
C ARG A 143 -12.44 -15.34 5.72
N ALA A 144 -13.00 -14.46 6.54
CA ALA A 144 -12.32 -14.05 7.78
C ALA A 144 -12.21 -15.20 8.79
N ALA A 145 -13.14 -16.15 8.78
CA ALA A 145 -13.06 -17.36 9.59
C ALA A 145 -11.88 -18.27 9.16
N GLU A 146 -11.77 -18.58 7.86
CA GLU A 146 -10.65 -19.36 7.32
C GLU A 146 -9.28 -18.69 7.58
N GLU A 147 -9.21 -17.38 7.42
CA GLU A 147 -7.99 -16.60 7.70
C GLU A 147 -7.66 -16.62 9.21
N SER A 148 -8.67 -16.57 10.08
CA SER A 148 -8.51 -16.63 11.53
C SER A 148 -7.95 -17.97 11.99
N GLU A 149 -8.41 -19.08 11.42
CA GLU A 149 -7.88 -20.43 11.72
C GLU A 149 -6.40 -20.54 11.36
N THR A 150 -6.03 -20.06 10.16
CA THR A 150 -4.63 -20.02 9.72
C THR A 150 -3.76 -19.18 10.66
N LEU A 151 -4.26 -18.01 11.08
CA LEU A 151 -3.55 -17.13 12.00
C LEU A 151 -3.40 -17.74 13.39
N GLN A 152 -4.38 -18.53 13.85
CA GLN A 152 -4.33 -19.16 15.16
C GLN A 152 -3.16 -20.14 15.28
N GLU A 153 -2.93 -20.98 14.26
CA GLU A 153 -1.79 -21.89 14.21
C GLU A 153 -0.44 -21.14 14.29
N ILE A 154 -0.35 -20.00 13.60
CA ILE A 154 0.84 -19.15 13.61
C ILE A 154 1.02 -18.50 14.98
N VAL A 155 -0.05 -17.98 15.58
CA VAL A 155 -0.01 -17.35 16.91
C VAL A 155 0.52 -18.34 17.95
N GLU A 156 0.09 -19.60 17.91
CA GLU A 156 0.59 -20.64 18.82
C GLU A 156 2.11 -20.82 18.70
N GLN A 157 2.65 -20.85 17.49
CA GLN A 157 4.11 -20.94 17.27
C GLN A 157 4.85 -19.68 17.74
N VAL A 158 4.30 -18.49 17.46
CA VAL A 158 4.89 -17.22 17.89
C VAL A 158 4.89 -17.10 19.41
N CYS A 159 3.84 -17.55 20.09
CA CYS A 159 3.75 -17.54 21.56
C CYS A 159 4.82 -18.40 22.24
N GLU A 160 5.31 -19.47 21.61
CA GLU A 160 6.44 -20.26 22.15
C GLU A 160 7.76 -19.48 22.15
N VAL A 161 7.91 -18.53 21.22
CA VAL A 161 9.07 -17.63 21.14
C VAL A 161 8.87 -16.41 22.02
N GLU A 162 7.66 -15.87 22.11
CA GLU A 162 7.26 -14.76 23.00
C GLU A 162 7.67 -15.03 24.44
N LYS A 163 7.47 -16.27 24.94
CA LYS A 163 7.87 -16.68 26.29
C LYS A 163 9.37 -16.54 26.59
N LYS A 164 10.21 -16.44 25.55
CA LYS A 164 11.69 -16.41 25.65
C LYS A 164 12.28 -15.03 25.44
N VAL A 165 11.53 -14.08 24.90
CA VAL A 165 12.03 -12.75 24.51
C VAL A 165 11.06 -11.68 24.97
N ASP A 166 11.53 -10.75 25.80
CA ASP A 166 10.70 -9.65 26.29
C ASP A 166 10.59 -8.54 25.24
N ARG A 167 9.41 -8.42 24.62
CA ARG A 167 9.05 -7.42 23.60
C ARG A 167 7.58 -7.04 23.72
N ASP A 168 7.25 -5.84 23.25
CA ASP A 168 5.88 -5.34 23.29
C ASP A 168 4.94 -6.12 22.33
N PRO A 169 3.61 -6.09 22.56
CA PRO A 169 2.68 -6.84 21.73
C PRO A 169 2.65 -6.43 20.25
N ALA A 170 3.01 -5.18 19.90
CA ALA A 170 3.03 -4.73 18.51
C ALA A 170 4.19 -5.36 17.73
N PHE A 171 5.34 -5.56 18.38
CA PHE A 171 6.45 -6.33 17.81
C PHE A 171 6.03 -7.77 17.46
N TRP A 172 5.27 -8.45 18.32
CA TRP A 172 4.84 -9.82 18.05
C TRP A 172 3.82 -9.93 16.92
N ILE A 173 2.99 -8.91 16.71
CA ILE A 173 2.16 -8.80 15.51
C ILE A 173 3.03 -8.71 14.25
N ASP A 174 4.14 -7.96 14.28
CA ASP A 174 5.06 -7.93 13.13
C ASP A 174 5.66 -9.29 12.83
N VAL A 175 6.10 -10.01 13.86
CA VAL A 175 6.64 -11.36 13.70
C VAL A 175 5.59 -12.28 13.09
N MET A 176 4.36 -12.27 13.63
CA MET A 176 3.23 -13.04 13.09
C MET A 176 2.97 -12.71 11.63
N LEU A 177 2.91 -11.42 11.27
CA LEU A 177 2.67 -10.98 9.90
C LEU A 177 3.82 -11.39 8.96
N ALA A 178 5.07 -11.34 9.44
CA ALA A 178 6.25 -11.70 8.66
C ALA A 178 6.36 -13.20 8.37
N VAL A 179 5.79 -14.06 9.22
CA VAL A 179 5.78 -15.52 9.02
C VAL A 179 4.56 -16.02 8.25
N LEU A 180 3.61 -15.15 7.90
CA LEU A 180 2.46 -15.54 7.10
C LEU A 180 2.92 -16.15 5.78
N PRO A 181 2.38 -17.32 5.38
CA PRO A 181 2.69 -17.88 4.08
C PRO A 181 2.22 -16.88 3.01
N VAL A 182 3.09 -16.62 2.04
CA VAL A 182 2.72 -15.83 0.86
C VAL A 182 1.61 -16.57 0.11
N ARG A 183 0.35 -16.19 0.37
CA ARG A 183 -0.79 -16.75 -0.35
C ARG A 183 -0.81 -16.14 -1.74
N ARG A 184 -0.37 -16.92 -2.72
CA ARG A 184 -0.56 -16.59 -4.13
C ARG A 184 -2.03 -16.80 -4.44
N SER A 185 -2.73 -15.73 -4.82
CA SER A 185 -4.05 -15.87 -5.41
C SER A 185 -3.93 -16.73 -6.67
N SER A 186 -4.84 -17.69 -6.84
CA SER A 186 -4.88 -18.42 -8.11
C SER A 186 -5.34 -17.47 -9.22
N PRO A 187 -4.78 -17.57 -10.44
CA PRO A 187 -5.24 -16.76 -11.55
C PRO A 187 -6.72 -17.03 -11.81
N PRO A 188 -7.60 -16.01 -11.76
CA PRO A 188 -9.02 -16.25 -11.89
C PRO A 188 -9.39 -16.60 -13.34
N GLU A 189 -10.37 -17.48 -13.52
CA GLU A 189 -10.82 -17.90 -14.86
C GLU A 189 -11.31 -16.70 -15.70
N GLY A 190 -10.97 -16.66 -16.99
CA GLY A 190 -11.37 -15.57 -17.88
C GLY A 190 -10.67 -14.23 -17.60
N ARG A 191 -9.55 -14.23 -16.86
CA ARG A 191 -8.67 -13.06 -16.75
C ARG A 191 -8.20 -12.61 -18.13
N VAL A 192 -8.18 -11.29 -18.33
CA VAL A 192 -7.81 -10.68 -19.62
C VAL A 192 -6.47 -9.95 -19.52
N LEU A 193 -6.05 -9.57 -18.30
CA LEU A 193 -4.81 -8.84 -18.06
C LEU A 193 -4.11 -9.39 -16.81
N ASP A 194 -2.82 -9.71 -16.96
CA ASP A 194 -1.94 -10.10 -15.85
C ASP A 194 -1.02 -8.94 -15.49
N VAL A 195 -0.94 -8.63 -14.20
CA VAL A 195 -0.04 -7.63 -13.64
C VAL A 195 1.09 -8.37 -12.96
N LEU A 196 2.24 -8.42 -13.62
CA LEU A 196 3.38 -9.19 -13.16
C LEU A 196 4.50 -8.30 -12.66
N GLY A 197 5.32 -8.84 -11.75
CA GLY A 197 6.56 -8.20 -11.32
C GLY A 197 7.57 -8.13 -12.47
N TRP A 198 8.51 -7.17 -12.40
CA TRP A 198 9.52 -6.96 -13.44
C TRP A 198 10.31 -8.24 -13.79
N LEU A 199 10.70 -9.02 -12.77
CA LEU A 199 11.48 -10.24 -12.94
C LEU A 199 10.65 -11.43 -13.44
N GLU A 200 9.32 -11.30 -13.46
CA GLU A 200 8.38 -12.33 -13.90
C GLU A 200 7.96 -12.13 -15.36
N LEU A 201 8.03 -10.88 -15.87
CA LEU A 201 7.68 -10.55 -17.26
C LEU A 201 8.36 -11.40 -18.35
N PRO A 202 9.61 -11.89 -18.20
CA PRO A 202 10.21 -12.76 -19.21
C PRO A 202 9.43 -14.06 -19.47
N TYR A 203 8.60 -14.48 -18.53
CA TYR A 203 7.79 -15.68 -18.62
C TYR A 203 6.38 -15.42 -19.19
N GLU A 204 6.02 -14.15 -19.46
CA GLU A 204 4.71 -13.77 -19.97
C GLU A 204 4.59 -14.06 -21.49
N PRO A 205 3.65 -14.92 -21.93
CA PRO A 205 3.47 -15.25 -23.36
C PRO A 205 2.72 -14.19 -24.17
N GLY A 206 2.09 -13.20 -23.52
CA GLY A 206 1.23 -12.20 -24.17
C GLY A 206 1.95 -11.40 -25.26
N ARG A 207 1.30 -11.22 -26.42
CA ARG A 207 1.91 -10.52 -27.57
C ARG A 207 2.12 -9.03 -27.35
N HIS A 208 1.36 -8.43 -26.44
CA HIS A 208 1.44 -7.01 -26.10
C HIS A 208 1.78 -6.86 -24.62
N LEU A 209 2.92 -6.21 -24.33
CA LEU A 209 3.31 -5.83 -22.97
C LEU A 209 3.19 -4.32 -22.79
N VAL A 210 2.71 -3.94 -21.60
CA VAL A 210 2.74 -2.56 -21.12
C VAL A 210 3.59 -2.55 -19.86
N ILE A 211 4.77 -1.95 -19.94
CA ILE A 211 5.71 -1.86 -18.82
C ILE A 211 5.58 -0.47 -18.20
N ALA A 212 4.97 -0.42 -17.02
CA ALA A 212 4.84 0.80 -16.23
C ALA A 212 6.00 0.98 -15.25
N GLY A 213 6.29 2.23 -14.89
CA GLY A 213 7.33 2.54 -13.91
C GLY A 213 8.74 2.58 -14.51
N MET A 214 8.85 2.93 -15.80
CA MET A 214 10.13 3.20 -16.49
C MET A 214 10.75 4.52 -16.01
N ASN A 215 10.96 4.62 -14.70
CA ASN A 215 11.45 5.79 -13.98
C ASN A 215 12.75 5.45 -13.26
N GLU A 216 13.64 6.42 -13.15
CA GLU A 216 14.91 6.24 -12.45
C GLU A 216 14.66 5.88 -10.97
N GLY A 217 15.41 4.90 -10.46
CA GLY A 217 15.23 4.37 -9.10
C GLY A 217 14.10 3.35 -8.96
N LYS A 218 13.23 3.19 -9.97
CA LYS A 218 12.25 2.10 -10.05
C LYS A 218 12.73 0.97 -10.95
N LEU A 219 13.14 1.32 -12.18
CA LEU A 219 13.71 0.37 -13.13
C LEU A 219 14.88 1.00 -13.88
N PRO A 220 16.14 0.61 -13.62
CA PRO A 220 16.54 -0.34 -12.59
C PRO A 220 16.28 0.18 -11.18
N ALA A 221 15.94 -0.73 -10.28
CA ALA A 221 15.82 -0.42 -8.86
C ALA A 221 17.20 -0.09 -8.30
N ARG A 222 17.28 0.96 -7.47
CA ARG A 222 18.46 1.25 -6.66
C ARG A 222 18.33 0.56 -5.31
N ALA A 223 19.40 -0.05 -4.82
CA ALA A 223 19.42 -0.41 -3.41
C ALA A 223 19.31 0.88 -2.60
N GLY A 224 18.35 0.93 -1.68
CA GLY A 224 18.27 2.03 -0.72
C GLY A 224 19.61 2.15 0.02
N GLY A 225 20.00 3.37 0.38
CA GLY A 225 21.29 3.67 1.01
C GLY A 225 21.39 3.11 2.43
N GLU A 226 21.43 1.78 2.56
CA GLU A 226 21.75 1.09 3.81
C GLU A 226 23.12 1.57 4.28
N PRO A 227 23.21 2.28 5.42
CA PRO A 227 24.45 2.94 5.83
C PRO A 227 25.64 1.98 6.01
N TRP A 228 25.35 0.71 6.30
CA TRP A 228 26.31 -0.33 6.64
C TRP A 228 26.59 -1.30 5.47
N LEU A 229 25.78 -1.32 4.41
CA LEU A 229 25.95 -2.21 3.25
C LEU A 229 25.91 -1.42 1.93
N GLY A 230 26.81 -0.44 1.82
CA GLY A 230 27.00 0.34 0.59
C GLY A 230 27.58 -0.47 -0.57
N GLU A 231 27.59 0.14 -1.76
CA GLU A 231 28.01 -0.51 -3.02
C GLU A 231 29.42 -1.11 -2.99
N ALA A 232 30.38 -0.43 -2.36
CA ALA A 232 31.75 -0.94 -2.23
C ALA A 232 31.81 -2.23 -1.38
N ALA A 233 31.04 -2.27 -0.29
CA ALA A 233 30.94 -3.46 0.56
C ALA A 233 30.25 -4.60 -0.18
N ARG A 234 29.15 -4.31 -0.91
CA ARG A 234 28.47 -5.31 -1.76
C ARG A 234 29.42 -5.91 -2.79
N LYS A 235 30.19 -5.08 -3.50
CA LYS A 235 31.18 -5.55 -4.47
C LYS A 235 32.24 -6.46 -3.82
N ARG A 236 32.74 -6.11 -2.63
CA ARG A 236 33.74 -6.91 -1.92
C ARG A 236 33.19 -8.24 -1.38
N LEU A 237 31.91 -8.26 -1.03
CA LEU A 237 31.18 -9.46 -0.59
C LEU A 237 30.58 -10.26 -1.74
N GLU A 238 30.87 -9.88 -3.00
CA GLU A 238 30.31 -10.50 -4.21
C GLU A 238 28.77 -10.51 -4.23
N LEU A 239 28.15 -9.56 -3.54
CA LEU A 239 26.73 -9.33 -3.54
C LEU A 239 26.33 -8.48 -4.76
N MET A 240 25.05 -8.57 -5.10
CA MET A 240 24.48 -7.84 -6.23
C MET A 240 24.62 -6.32 -6.07
N THR A 241 25.36 -5.70 -6.99
CA THR A 241 25.58 -4.24 -7.09
C THR A 241 24.52 -3.55 -7.95
N ASP A 242 24.41 -2.23 -7.82
CA ASP A 242 23.51 -1.42 -8.67
C ASP A 242 23.89 -1.47 -10.15
N ALA A 243 25.20 -1.57 -10.46
CA ALA A 243 25.68 -1.73 -11.83
C ALA A 243 25.24 -3.08 -12.42
N GLN A 244 25.36 -4.17 -11.65
CA GLN A 244 24.89 -5.48 -12.07
C GLN A 244 23.35 -5.52 -12.19
N ARG A 245 22.61 -4.85 -11.29
CA ARG A 245 21.14 -4.72 -11.40
C ARG A 245 20.76 -4.02 -12.70
N ALA A 246 21.43 -2.91 -13.00
CA ALA A 246 21.20 -2.19 -14.24
C ALA A 246 21.50 -3.03 -15.48
N ALA A 247 22.59 -3.81 -15.47
CA ALA A 247 22.93 -4.71 -16.57
C ALA A 247 21.90 -5.82 -16.75
N ARG A 248 21.43 -6.45 -15.66
CA ARG A 248 20.35 -7.43 -15.69
C ARG A 248 19.08 -6.82 -16.27
N ASP A 249 18.66 -5.67 -15.77
CA ASP A 249 17.41 -5.04 -16.19
C ASP A 249 17.48 -4.55 -17.65
N ALA A 250 18.65 -4.09 -18.12
CA ALA A 250 18.88 -3.80 -19.53
C ALA A 250 18.75 -5.07 -20.40
N TYR A 251 19.35 -6.18 -19.97
CA TYR A 251 19.25 -7.47 -20.67
C TYR A 251 17.81 -7.96 -20.74
N LEU A 252 17.07 -7.90 -19.63
CA LEU A 252 15.66 -8.31 -19.58
C LEU A 252 14.79 -7.43 -20.49
N LEU A 253 14.95 -6.10 -20.43
CA LEU A 253 14.21 -5.18 -21.29
C LEU A 253 14.47 -5.48 -22.77
N HIS A 254 15.73 -5.67 -23.14
CA HIS A 254 16.11 -6.02 -24.50
C HIS A 254 15.47 -7.35 -24.93
N GLY A 255 15.57 -8.40 -24.10
CA GLY A 255 14.94 -9.69 -24.37
C GLY A 255 13.42 -9.60 -24.57
N LEU A 256 12.72 -8.80 -23.76
CA LEU A 256 11.28 -8.59 -23.88
C LEU A 256 10.89 -7.91 -25.20
N MET A 257 11.69 -6.93 -25.64
CA MET A 257 11.51 -6.25 -26.93
C MET A 257 11.78 -7.19 -28.10
N GLU A 258 12.88 -7.94 -28.04
CA GLU A 258 13.27 -8.89 -29.09
C GLU A 258 12.26 -10.02 -29.28
N ALA A 259 11.76 -10.59 -28.17
CA ALA A 259 10.76 -11.65 -28.20
C ALA A 259 9.46 -11.23 -28.91
N ARG A 260 9.19 -9.93 -29.00
CA ARG A 260 7.97 -9.35 -29.59
C ARG A 260 8.23 -8.60 -30.90
N ARG A 261 9.46 -8.61 -31.40
CA ARG A 261 9.84 -7.91 -32.64
C ARG A 261 9.03 -8.38 -33.85
N LYS A 262 8.68 -9.68 -33.90
CA LYS A 262 7.92 -10.29 -35.01
C LYS A 262 6.48 -10.59 -34.57
N GLY A 263 5.61 -9.58 -34.63
CA GLY A 263 4.16 -9.75 -34.40
C GLY A 263 3.69 -9.52 -32.96
N GLY A 264 4.48 -8.79 -32.16
CA GLY A 264 4.09 -8.29 -30.85
C GLY A 264 4.34 -6.79 -30.71
N ARG A 265 4.15 -6.29 -29.49
CA ARG A 265 4.34 -4.88 -29.13
C ARG A 265 4.79 -4.76 -27.68
N VAL A 266 5.67 -3.80 -27.40
CA VAL A 266 6.04 -3.41 -26.04
C VAL A 266 5.86 -1.90 -25.90
N ASP A 267 4.99 -1.49 -24.98
CA ASP A 267 4.82 -0.09 -24.60
C ASP A 267 5.53 0.19 -23.28
N LEU A 268 6.32 1.26 -23.26
CA LEU A 268 7.08 1.69 -22.09
C LEU A 268 6.45 2.98 -21.55
N ILE A 269 5.98 2.93 -20.30
CA ILE A 269 5.33 4.07 -19.64
C ILE A 269 6.23 4.64 -18.55
N CYS A 270 6.56 5.92 -18.73
CA CYS A 270 7.30 6.75 -17.78
C CYS A 270 6.35 7.77 -17.16
N GLY A 271 6.16 7.72 -15.84
CA GLY A 271 5.45 8.78 -15.12
C GLY A 271 6.25 10.07 -15.08
N LYS A 272 5.58 11.23 -15.07
CA LYS A 272 6.23 12.56 -14.94
C LYS A 272 6.20 13.08 -13.52
N THR A 273 5.11 12.80 -12.82
CA THR A 273 4.88 13.21 -11.44
C THR A 273 4.32 12.05 -10.62
N SER A 274 4.64 12.01 -9.33
CA SER A 274 3.98 11.12 -8.36
C SER A 274 2.61 11.67 -7.97
N ALA A 275 1.80 10.84 -7.30
CA ALA A 275 0.55 11.33 -6.69
C ALA A 275 0.80 12.43 -5.63
N GLY A 276 2.00 12.47 -5.02
CA GLY A 276 2.43 13.51 -4.09
C GLY A 276 2.95 14.79 -4.75
N GLY A 277 3.03 14.83 -6.08
CA GLY A 277 3.54 15.98 -6.83
C GLY A 277 5.05 15.98 -7.06
N ASP A 278 5.78 14.94 -6.63
CA ASP A 278 7.22 14.83 -6.88
C ASP A 278 7.50 14.63 -8.37
N ILE A 279 8.55 15.25 -8.87
CA ILE A 279 8.99 15.05 -10.26
C ILE A 279 9.68 13.69 -10.38
N LEU A 280 9.24 12.89 -11.34
CA LEU A 280 9.81 11.57 -11.64
C LEU A 280 10.68 11.66 -12.90
N LEU A 281 11.95 11.27 -12.75
CA LEU A 281 12.89 11.21 -13.88
C LEU A 281 12.66 9.95 -14.74
N PRO A 282 12.83 10.04 -16.07
CA PRO A 282 12.87 8.87 -16.94
C PRO A 282 13.97 7.90 -16.54
N SER A 283 13.72 6.61 -16.70
CA SER A 283 14.72 5.57 -16.50
C SER A 283 15.92 5.78 -17.43
N ARG A 284 17.13 5.59 -16.89
CA ARG A 284 18.36 5.55 -17.70
C ARG A 284 18.32 4.51 -18.83
N LEU A 285 17.52 3.45 -18.70
CA LEU A 285 17.37 2.42 -19.75
C LEU A 285 16.66 2.98 -20.99
N LEU A 286 15.76 3.95 -20.81
CA LEU A 286 15.15 4.65 -21.94
C LEU A 286 16.20 5.51 -22.65
N LEU A 287 17.18 6.04 -21.93
CA LEU A 287 18.25 6.88 -22.48
C LEU A 287 19.42 6.07 -23.09
N ALA A 288 19.39 4.73 -22.98
CA ALA A 288 20.34 3.86 -23.65
C ALA A 288 20.02 3.79 -25.15
N ALA A 289 20.51 4.78 -25.90
CA ALA A 289 20.33 4.93 -27.34
C ALA A 289 21.69 5.23 -28.02
N GLY A 290 21.77 5.01 -29.33
CA GLY A 290 22.91 5.51 -30.11
C GLY A 290 22.96 7.04 -30.11
N ASN A 291 24.15 7.61 -30.34
CA ASN A 291 24.36 9.07 -30.29
C ASN A 291 23.39 9.84 -31.19
N ASP A 292 23.03 9.30 -32.34
CA ASP A 292 22.15 9.97 -33.31
C ASP A 292 20.67 9.92 -32.89
N GLU A 293 20.25 8.91 -32.13
CA GLU A 293 18.86 8.72 -31.67
C GLU A 293 18.58 9.40 -30.33
N LEU A 294 19.62 9.63 -29.53
CA LEU A 294 19.49 10.14 -28.17
C LEU A 294 18.80 11.51 -28.09
N PRO A 295 19.12 12.52 -28.94
CA PRO A 295 18.48 13.83 -28.85
C PRO A 295 16.96 13.77 -29.00
N GLY A 296 16.47 13.08 -30.05
CA GLY A 296 15.03 12.93 -30.29
C GLY A 296 14.33 12.17 -29.16
N ARG A 297 15.01 11.18 -28.57
CA ARG A 297 14.48 10.44 -27.43
C ARG A 297 14.39 11.31 -26.17
N VAL A 298 15.39 12.16 -25.92
CA VAL A 298 15.37 13.13 -24.82
C VAL A 298 14.21 14.12 -25.00
N GLU A 299 14.04 14.70 -26.19
CA GLU A 299 12.91 15.61 -26.47
C GLU A 299 11.57 14.93 -26.20
N GLN A 300 11.39 13.69 -26.66
CA GLN A 300 10.17 12.93 -26.42
C GLN A 300 9.95 12.63 -24.92
N LEU A 301 10.99 12.23 -24.20
CA LEU A 301 10.89 11.86 -22.78
C LEU A 301 10.71 13.06 -21.86
N PHE A 302 11.18 14.25 -22.25
CA PHE A 302 11.11 15.47 -21.46
C PHE A 302 10.06 16.47 -21.92
N ARG A 303 9.28 16.15 -22.97
CA ARG A 303 8.10 16.92 -23.38
C ARG A 303 7.16 17.23 -22.21
N SER A 304 6.55 18.41 -22.23
CA SER A 304 5.46 18.75 -21.32
C SER A 304 4.26 17.83 -21.56
N VAL A 305 3.60 17.44 -20.48
CA VAL A 305 2.35 16.68 -20.53
C VAL A 305 1.33 17.51 -19.78
N GLU A 306 0.14 17.64 -20.36
CA GLU A 306 -0.96 18.34 -19.69
C GLU A 306 -1.26 17.63 -18.37
N PRO A 307 -1.22 18.35 -17.22
CA PRO A 307 -1.57 17.73 -15.96
C PRO A 307 -3.03 17.26 -16.01
N PRO A 308 -3.37 16.12 -15.40
CA PRO A 308 -4.77 15.69 -15.32
C PRO A 308 -5.59 16.77 -14.61
N ASP A 309 -6.86 16.95 -15.01
CA ASP A 309 -7.80 17.96 -14.47
C ASP A 309 -7.91 17.97 -12.93
N ALA A 310 -7.50 16.88 -12.27
CA ALA A 310 -7.45 16.75 -10.82
C ALA A 310 -6.29 17.52 -10.13
N GLY A 311 -5.32 18.01 -10.89
CA GLY A 311 -4.20 18.81 -10.39
C GLY A 311 -4.43 20.28 -10.63
N LEU A 312 -5.10 20.97 -9.69
CA LEU A 312 -5.13 22.43 -9.64
C LEU A 312 -3.68 22.94 -9.64
N CYS A 313 -3.19 23.40 -10.79
CA CYS A 313 -1.98 24.19 -10.82
C CYS A 313 -2.30 25.52 -10.11
N TRP A 314 -1.64 25.77 -8.97
CA TRP A 314 -1.73 27.08 -8.34
C TRP A 314 -1.18 28.10 -9.34
N LYS A 315 -2.05 28.97 -9.85
CA LYS A 315 -1.64 30.15 -10.61
C LYS A 315 -1.56 31.28 -9.60
N ALA A 316 -0.42 31.99 -9.59
CA ALA A 316 -0.32 33.21 -8.83
C ALA A 316 -1.33 34.22 -9.40
N ASP A 317 -2.30 34.62 -8.58
CA ASP A 317 -3.30 35.63 -8.97
C ASP A 317 -2.71 37.05 -9.07
N PHE A 318 -1.43 37.21 -8.74
CA PHE A 318 -0.73 38.49 -8.79
C PHE A 318 0.47 38.41 -9.73
N GLN A 319 0.56 39.40 -10.64
CA GLN A 319 1.78 39.69 -11.37
C GLN A 319 2.58 40.70 -10.56
N TRP A 320 3.78 40.31 -10.15
CA TRP A 320 4.71 41.25 -9.52
C TRP A 320 5.09 42.32 -10.56
N ARG A 321 4.82 43.59 -10.23
CA ARG A 321 5.26 44.72 -11.04
C ARG A 321 6.47 45.35 -10.33
N PRO A 322 7.63 45.46 -11.01
CA PRO A 322 8.86 45.99 -10.43
C PRO A 322 8.76 47.46 -10.02
#